data_AF-A0A1S0UF99-F1
#
_entry.id   AF-A0A1S0UF99-F1
#
_cell.length_a   1.000
_cell.length_b   1.000
_cell.length_c   1.000
_cell.angle_alpha   90.00
_cell.angle_beta   90.00
_cell.angle_gamma   90.00
#
_symmetry.space_group_name_H-M   'P 1'
#
loop_
_entity.id
_entity.type
_entity.pdbx_description
1 polymer ?
#
loop_
_entity_poly.entity_id
_entity_poly.type
_entity_poly.pdbx_seq_one_letter_code
_entity_poly.pdbx_strand_id
1 'polypeptide(L)'
;MGIATSRGIIRDFSGSYCVSEDDMAFGWPTWYRQVDPNTIDGGVEAWDRAVLDASEEYKDHVHTLFCDNCYCHVALALNKMKYGHRRDYNCFRLVNMLLFKGQYVGIGGFMKQWLPFTVIILFILIITIITKG
;
A
#
# COMPACT_ATOMS: atom_id res chain seq x y z
N MET A 1 -2.08 -1.19 -2.80
CA MET A 1 -1.47 -0.93 -1.47
C MET A 1 -2.59 -1.11 -0.50
N GLY A 2 -2.46 -2.04 0.43
CA GLY A 2 -3.48 -2.27 1.45
C GLY A 2 -3.14 -1.59 2.77
N ILE A 3 -4.14 -1.53 3.64
CA ILE A 3 -4.00 -1.19 5.05
C ILE A 3 -4.57 -2.33 5.90
N ALA A 4 -3.84 -2.75 6.93
CA ALA A 4 -4.26 -3.84 7.79
C ALA A 4 -5.04 -3.33 9.01
N THR A 5 -6.06 -4.07 9.43
CA THR A 5 -6.67 -3.93 10.76
C THR A 5 -5.68 -4.35 11.85
N SER A 6 -6.03 -4.08 13.10
CA SER A 6 -5.29 -4.51 14.29
C SER A 6 -5.12 -6.03 14.39
N ARG A 7 -6.01 -6.78 13.75
CA ARG A 7 -6.00 -8.24 13.66
C ARG A 7 -5.13 -8.77 12.51
N GLY A 8 -4.52 -7.89 11.72
CA GLY A 8 -3.72 -8.26 10.56
C GLY A 8 -4.51 -8.50 9.28
N ILE A 9 -5.83 -8.31 9.29
CA ILE A 9 -6.67 -8.45 8.09
C ILE A 9 -6.44 -7.25 7.17
N ILE A 10 -5.94 -7.48 5.96
CA ILE A 10 -5.60 -6.46 4.97
C ILE A 10 -6.85 -6.06 4.18
N ARG A 11 -7.09 -4.75 4.06
CA ARG A 11 -8.07 -4.16 3.13
C ARG A 11 -7.33 -3.53 1.94
N ASP A 12 -7.67 -3.95 0.73
CA ASP A 12 -7.08 -3.44 -0.52
C ASP A 12 -8.19 -3.03 -1.48
N PHE A 13 -8.23 -1.76 -1.88
CA PHE A 13 -9.11 -1.31 -2.97
C PHE A 13 -8.56 -1.86 -4.29
N SER A 14 -8.99 -3.06 -4.64
CA SER A 14 -8.41 -3.94 -5.65
C SER A 14 -9.00 -3.71 -7.05
N GLY A 15 -10.13 -3.01 -7.13
CA GLY A 15 -10.78 -2.65 -8.38
C GLY A 15 -12.03 -1.81 -8.14
N SER A 16 -12.69 -1.36 -9.21
CA SER A 16 -13.92 -0.56 -9.10
C SER A 16 -14.95 -1.30 -8.27
N TYR A 17 -15.49 -0.60 -7.27
CA TYR A 17 -16.49 -1.10 -6.32
C TYR A 17 -16.05 -2.31 -5.50
N CYS A 18 -14.74 -2.56 -5.40
CA CYS A 18 -14.20 -3.75 -4.78
C CYS A 18 -13.07 -3.39 -3.80
N VAL A 19 -13.34 -3.60 -2.52
CA VAL A 19 -12.32 -3.62 -1.46
C VAL A 19 -12.20 -5.06 -0.98
N SER A 20 -11.10 -5.72 -1.30
CA SER A 20 -10.85 -7.10 -0.90
C SER A 20 -10.35 -7.18 0.55
N GLU A 21 -10.62 -8.33 1.18
CA GLU A 21 -10.17 -8.66 2.53
C GLU A 21 -9.21 -9.85 2.46
N ASP A 22 -7.96 -9.67 2.92
CA ASP A 22 -6.90 -10.70 2.91
C ASP A 22 -6.64 -11.37 1.55
N ASP A 23 -6.96 -10.66 0.46
CA ASP A 23 -6.70 -11.09 -0.92
C ASP A 23 -6.33 -9.86 -1.77
N MET A 24 -5.04 -9.50 -1.75
CA MET A 24 -4.56 -8.29 -2.43
C MET A 24 -4.47 -8.50 -3.95
N ALA A 25 -4.82 -7.45 -4.72
CA ALA A 25 -4.90 -7.52 -6.19
C ALA A 25 -3.61 -7.98 -6.88
N PHE A 26 -2.46 -7.64 -6.30
CA PHE A 26 -1.13 -7.92 -6.85
C PHE A 26 -0.34 -8.94 -6.02
N GLY A 27 -1.06 -9.78 -5.26
CA GLY A 27 -0.48 -10.77 -4.35
C GLY A 27 -0.05 -10.18 -3.01
N TRP A 28 0.45 -11.06 -2.14
CA TRP A 28 0.83 -10.72 -0.77
C TRP A 28 1.94 -9.66 -0.70
N PRO A 29 1.89 -8.75 0.29
CA PRO A 29 2.84 -7.65 0.39
C PRO A 29 4.24 -8.18 0.71
N THR A 30 5.23 -7.63 0.02
CA THR A 30 6.66 -7.89 0.22
C THR A 30 7.34 -6.77 1.01
N TRP A 31 6.64 -5.66 1.21
CA TRP A 31 7.11 -4.43 1.86
C TRP A 31 5.96 -3.84 2.66
N TYR A 32 6.20 -3.52 3.93
CA TYR A 32 5.18 -2.98 4.84
C TYR A 32 5.74 -1.85 5.69
N ARG A 33 4.84 -1.08 6.30
CA ARG A 33 5.18 -0.14 7.38
C ARG A 33 4.32 -0.49 8.58
N GLN A 34 4.95 -0.97 9.65
CA GLN A 34 4.24 -1.13 10.93
C GLN A 34 3.88 0.24 11.48
N VAL A 35 2.63 0.39 11.88
CA VAL A 35 2.11 1.54 12.61
C VAL A 35 1.80 1.08 14.02
N ASP A 36 2.07 1.93 15.02
CA ASP A 36 1.68 1.71 16.40
C ASP A 36 0.33 2.42 16.66
N PRO A 37 -0.78 1.68 16.83
CA PRO A 37 -2.10 2.27 17.06
C PRO A 37 -2.18 3.09 18.35
N ASN A 38 -1.27 2.90 19.32
CA ASN A 38 -1.25 3.69 20.55
C ASN A 38 -0.87 5.16 20.31
N THR A 39 -0.31 5.46 19.13
CA THR A 39 0.03 6.83 18.71
C THR A 39 -1.16 7.57 18.10
N ILE A 40 -2.35 6.98 18.12
CA ILE A 40 -3.58 7.49 17.52
C ILE A 40 -4.57 7.81 18.62
N ASP A 41 -5.21 8.98 18.51
CA ASP A 41 -6.28 9.37 19.44
C ASP A 41 -7.44 8.35 19.34
N GLY A 42 -7.76 7.68 20.45
CA GLY A 42 -8.75 6.60 20.47
C GLY A 42 -8.21 5.20 20.14
N GLY A 43 -6.89 5.07 19.96
CA GLY A 43 -6.18 3.79 19.97
C GLY A 43 -6.56 2.83 18.85
N VAL A 44 -6.52 1.54 19.17
CA VAL A 44 -6.77 0.41 18.26
C VAL A 44 -8.18 0.48 17.68
N GLU A 45 -9.17 0.84 18.49
CA GLU A 45 -10.57 0.92 18.06
C GLU A 45 -10.78 2.05 17.03
N ALA A 46 -10.10 3.18 17.21
CA ALA A 46 -10.14 4.28 16.24
C ALA A 46 -9.44 3.90 14.93
N TRP A 47 -8.33 3.15 15.00
CA TRP A 47 -7.65 2.60 13.83
C TRP A 47 -8.58 1.68 13.01
N ASP A 48 -9.14 0.65 13.66
CA ASP A 48 -9.98 -0.34 12.98
C ASP A 48 -11.24 0.28 12.41
N ARG A 49 -11.86 1.22 13.14
CA ARG A 49 -13.03 1.95 12.63
C ARG A 49 -12.69 2.77 11.39
N ALA A 50 -11.57 3.49 11.39
CA ALA A 50 -11.18 4.29 10.23
C ALA A 50 -10.83 3.44 9.01
N VAL A 51 -10.22 2.26 9.21
CA VAL A 51 -10.00 1.28 8.13
C VAL A 51 -11.32 0.76 7.57
N LEU A 52 -12.28 0.43 8.44
CA LEU A 52 -13.62 0.00 8.03
C LEU A 52 -14.34 1.11 7.26
N ASP A 53 -14.43 2.31 7.84
CA ASP A 53 -15.14 3.45 7.25
C ASP A 53 -14.58 3.82 5.86
N ALA A 54 -13.25 3.82 5.71
CA ALA A 54 -12.64 4.06 4.40
C ALA A 54 -12.92 2.92 3.42
N SER A 55 -13.00 1.67 3.89
CA SER A 55 -13.34 0.52 3.05
C SER A 55 -14.79 0.56 2.59
N GLU A 56 -15.74 0.91 3.45
CA GLU A 56 -17.14 1.07 3.05
C GLU A 56 -17.32 2.22 2.06
N GLU A 57 -16.66 3.36 2.28
CA GLU A 57 -16.68 4.49 1.33
C GLU A 57 -16.17 4.06 -0.06
N TYR A 58 -15.04 3.35 -0.12
CA TYR A 58 -14.42 2.94 -1.38
C TYR A 58 -15.14 1.80 -2.11
N LYS A 59 -16.14 1.13 -1.50
CA LYS A 59 -16.98 0.17 -2.23
C LYS A 59 -17.90 0.83 -3.25
N ASP A 60 -18.11 2.14 -3.16
CA ASP A 60 -18.92 2.89 -4.12
C ASP A 60 -18.08 3.64 -5.16
N HIS A 61 -16.75 3.44 -5.18
CA HIS A 61 -15.81 4.18 -6.02
C HIS A 61 -15.37 3.42 -7.28
N VAL A 62 -15.06 4.16 -8.35
CA VAL A 62 -14.44 3.63 -9.56
C VAL A 62 -12.91 3.69 -9.43
N HIS A 63 -12.25 2.53 -9.57
CA HIS A 63 -10.80 2.47 -9.48
C HIS A 63 -10.15 3.01 -10.76
N THR A 64 -9.32 4.03 -10.63
CA THR A 64 -8.53 4.62 -11.72
C THR A 64 -7.05 4.56 -11.40
N LEU A 65 -6.20 4.36 -12.40
CA LEU A 65 -4.78 4.11 -12.15
C LEU A 65 -4.07 5.25 -11.40
N PHE A 66 -4.44 6.52 -11.68
CA PHE A 66 -3.68 7.68 -11.21
C PHE A 66 -4.38 8.54 -10.15
N CYS A 67 -5.71 8.57 -10.13
CA CYS A 67 -6.45 9.60 -9.38
C CYS A 67 -7.23 9.04 -8.18
N ASP A 68 -7.84 7.86 -8.33
CA ASP A 68 -8.60 7.21 -7.27
C ASP A 68 -8.29 5.72 -7.27
N ASN A 69 -7.26 5.36 -6.50
CA ASN A 69 -6.70 4.02 -6.43
C ASN A 69 -6.49 3.58 -4.98
N CYS A 70 -5.91 2.40 -4.80
CA CYS A 70 -5.55 1.85 -3.50
C CYS A 70 -4.74 2.80 -2.57
N TYR A 71 -3.92 3.72 -3.09
CA TYR A 71 -3.25 4.71 -2.25
C TYR A 71 -4.22 5.78 -1.72
N CYS A 72 -5.22 6.19 -2.51
CA CYS A 72 -6.24 7.12 -2.06
C CYS A 72 -7.11 6.50 -0.95
N HIS A 73 -7.46 5.22 -1.08
CA HIS A 73 -8.15 4.43 -0.04
C HIS A 73 -7.37 4.41 1.29
N VAL A 74 -6.09 4.05 1.25
CA VAL A 74 -5.22 4.04 2.44
C VAL A 74 -5.06 5.45 3.02
N ALA A 75 -4.91 6.46 2.17
CA ALA A 75 -4.79 7.85 2.59
C ALA A 75 -6.05 8.33 3.32
N LEU A 76 -7.24 7.99 2.82
CA LEU A 76 -8.50 8.28 3.47
C LEU A 76 -8.55 7.66 4.87
N ALA A 77 -8.19 6.39 5.01
CA ALA A 77 -8.14 5.73 6.31
C ALA A 77 -7.23 6.48 7.30
N LEU A 78 -5.99 6.80 6.89
CA LEU A 78 -5.04 7.55 7.72
C LEU A 78 -5.55 8.96 8.09
N ASN A 79 -6.27 9.62 7.19
CA ASN A 79 -6.88 10.91 7.45
C ASN A 79 -8.05 10.82 8.44
N LYS A 80 -8.90 9.80 8.34
CA LYS A 80 -10.04 9.57 9.26
C LYS A 80 -9.54 9.35 10.70
N MET A 81 -8.51 8.54 10.89
CA MET A 81 -7.89 8.27 12.20
C MET A 81 -6.94 9.37 12.70
N LYS A 82 -6.70 10.44 11.92
CA LYS A 82 -5.72 11.50 12.26
C LYS A 82 -4.31 10.96 12.58
N TYR A 83 -3.83 9.99 11.82
CA TYR A 83 -2.52 9.39 12.09
C TYR A 83 -1.42 10.46 12.15
N GLY A 84 -0.59 10.43 13.20
CA GLY A 84 0.45 11.45 13.43
C GLY A 84 -0.09 12.88 13.59
N HIS A 85 -1.33 13.02 14.09
CA HIS A 85 -2.08 14.27 14.24
C HIS A 85 -2.27 15.05 12.92
N ARG A 86 -2.38 14.33 11.80
CA ARG A 86 -2.52 14.91 10.45
C ARG A 86 -3.75 14.40 9.71
N ARG A 87 -4.21 15.19 8.73
CA ARG A 87 -5.35 14.87 7.84
C ARG A 87 -5.06 15.16 6.37
N ASP A 88 -3.78 15.23 6.02
CA ASP A 88 -3.30 15.61 4.68
C ASP A 88 -2.55 14.47 3.98
N TYR A 89 -2.81 13.21 4.35
CA TYR A 89 -2.29 12.04 3.64
C TYR A 89 -2.83 11.98 2.22
N ASN A 90 -1.94 11.60 1.30
CA ASN A 90 -2.19 11.41 -0.12
C ASN A 90 -1.18 10.39 -0.68
N CYS A 91 -1.32 10.02 -1.95
CA CYS A 91 -0.46 9.03 -2.60
C CYS A 91 1.04 9.33 -2.44
N PHE A 92 1.45 10.58 -2.63
CA PHE A 92 2.86 10.98 -2.53
C PHE A 92 3.42 10.76 -1.12
N ARG A 93 2.67 11.14 -0.08
CA ARG A 93 3.08 10.92 1.31
C ARG A 93 3.16 9.44 1.66
N LEU A 94 2.25 8.62 1.14
CA LEU A 94 2.28 7.18 1.34
C LEU A 94 3.47 6.51 0.66
N VAL A 95 3.76 6.90 -0.58
CA VAL A 95 4.96 6.44 -1.30
C VAL A 95 6.21 6.80 -0.52
N ASN A 96 6.36 8.06 -0.08
CA ASN A 96 7.50 8.47 0.74
C ASN A 96 7.56 7.71 2.08
N MET A 97 6.42 7.45 2.71
CA MET A 97 6.37 6.67 3.96
C MET A 97 6.81 5.22 3.75
N LEU A 98 6.46 4.59 2.63
CA LEU A 98 6.91 3.24 2.36
C LEU A 98 8.39 3.22 1.98
N LEU A 99 8.82 4.11 1.08
CA LEU A 99 10.20 4.18 0.57
C LEU A 99 11.24 4.39 1.67
N PHE A 100 11.03 5.37 2.56
CA PHE A 100 12.03 5.76 3.56
C PHE A 100 11.85 5.08 4.91
N LYS A 101 10.68 4.49 5.15
CA LYS A 101 10.22 4.10 6.48
C LYS A 101 9.64 2.69 6.50
N GLY A 102 9.45 2.05 5.35
CA GLY A 102 8.98 0.68 5.24
C GLY A 102 10.09 -0.35 5.44
N GLN A 103 9.69 -1.58 5.66
CA GLN A 103 10.54 -2.75 5.90
C GLN A 103 10.09 -3.90 4.99
N TYR A 104 11.04 -4.61 4.39
CA TYR A 104 10.72 -5.80 3.60
C TYR A 104 10.27 -6.95 4.49
N VAL A 105 9.41 -7.82 3.96
CA VAL A 105 9.03 -9.09 4.58
C VAL A 105 10.19 -10.08 4.42
N GLY A 106 11.22 -9.88 5.26
CA GLY A 106 12.48 -10.62 5.21
C GLY A 106 13.24 -10.48 3.89
N ILE A 107 14.28 -11.29 3.73
CA ILE A 107 15.10 -11.35 2.51
C ILE A 107 14.27 -11.82 1.31
N GLY A 108 13.36 -12.77 1.53
CA GLY A 108 12.47 -13.28 0.49
C GLY A 108 11.57 -12.19 -0.11
N GLY A 109 11.01 -11.30 0.72
CA GLY A 109 10.23 -10.15 0.25
C GLY A 109 11.06 -9.19 -0.60
N PHE A 110 12.27 -8.85 -0.15
CA PHE A 110 13.20 -8.02 -0.92
C PHE A 110 13.51 -8.62 -2.31
N MET A 111 13.83 -9.91 -2.36
CA MET A 111 14.12 -10.61 -3.61
C MET A 111 12.91 -10.63 -4.55
N LYS A 112 11.72 -10.94 -4.03
CA LYS A 112 10.47 -10.91 -4.82
C LYS A 112 10.17 -9.52 -5.39
N GLN A 113 10.50 -8.46 -4.66
CA GLN A 113 10.26 -7.09 -5.09
C GLN A 113 11.18 -6.65 -6.24
N TRP A 114 12.47 -6.96 -6.17
CA TRP A 114 13.48 -6.34 -7.05
C TRP A 114 14.03 -7.27 -8.12
N LEU A 115 14.15 -8.57 -7.85
CA LEU A 115 14.83 -9.50 -8.76
C LEU A 115 14.22 -9.53 -10.17
N PRO A 116 12.88 -9.65 -10.35
CA PRO A 116 12.30 -9.72 -11.69
C PRO A 116 12.60 -8.47 -12.53
N PHE A 117 12.48 -7.29 -11.92
CA PHE A 117 12.76 -6.02 -12.57
C PHE A 117 14.23 -5.87 -12.94
N THR A 118 15.14 -6.22 -12.02
CA THR A 118 16.58 -6.20 -12.28
C THR A 118 16.96 -7.13 -13.43
N VAL A 119 16.39 -8.35 -13.48
CA VAL A 119 16.65 -9.32 -14.57
C VAL A 119 16.19 -8.77 -15.93
N ILE A 120 14.99 -8.16 -16.00
CA ILE A 120 14.48 -7.56 -17.25
C ILE A 120 15.39 -6.43 -17.73
N ILE A 121 15.82 -5.53 -16.84
CA ILE A 121 16.74 -4.44 -17.19
C ILE A 121 18.06 -4.99 -17.71
N LEU A 122 18.67 -5.95 -17.00
CA LEU A 122 19.94 -6.53 -17.42
C LEU A 122 19.82 -7.19 -18.79
N PHE A 123 18.72 -7.90 -19.06
CA PHE A 123 18.47 -8.51 -20.36
C PHE A 123 18.35 -7.46 -21.49
N ILE A 124 17.60 -6.38 -21.28
CA ILE A 124 17.47 -5.28 -22.25
C ILE A 124 18.82 -4.61 -22.51
N LEU A 125 19.60 -4.38 -21.46
CA LEU A 125 20.94 -3.78 -21.58
C LEU A 125 21.88 -4.68 -22.38
N ILE A 126 21.90 -5.98 -22.11
CA ILE A 126 22.70 -6.96 -22.86
C ILE A 126 22.34 -6.94 -24.36
N ILE A 127 21.03 -7.01 -24.69
CA ILE A 127 20.58 -6.93 -26.09
C ILE A 127 21.02 -5.62 -26.73
N THR A 128 20.86 -4.50 -26.03
CA THR A 128 21.21 -3.17 -26.55
C THR A 128 22.70 -3.06 -26.84
N ILE A 129 23.55 -3.61 -25.96
CA ILE A 129 25.01 -3.63 -26.14
C ILE A 129 25.39 -4.50 -27.34
N ILE A 130 24.81 -5.71 -27.47
CA ILE A 130 25.13 -6.63 -28.57
C ILE A 130 24.67 -6.08 -29.92
N THR A 131 23.52 -5.41 -29.97
CA THR A 131 22.93 -4.92 -31.24
C THR A 131 23.45 -3.56 -31.69
N LYS A 132 24.06 -2.79 -30.78
CA LYS A 132 24.71 -1.49 -31.11
C LYS A 132 26.23 -1.57 -31.17
N GLY A 133 26.81 -2.70 -30.75
CA GLY A 133 28.25 -2.99 -30.82
C GLY A 133 28.66 -3.68 -32.11
#